data_AF-A0A7R6WBH1-F1
#
_entry.id   AF-A0A7R6WBH1-F1
#
_cell.length_a   1.000
_cell.length_b   1.000
_cell.length_c   1.000
_cell.angle_alpha   90.00
_cell.angle_beta   90.00
_cell.angle_gamma   90.00
#
_symmetry.space_group_name_H-M   'P 1'
#
loop_
_entity.id
_entity.type
_entity.pdbx_description
1 polymer ?
#
loop_
_entity_poly.entity_id
_entity_poly.type
_entity_poly.pdbx_seq_one_letter_code
_entity_poly.pdbx_strand_id
1 'polypeptide(L)'
;MGVEVYMMLKQLAGLPQKNLIAGAITFVIALVAITPLCGFLFQCGCDWPWLGLDAHCNYYKPQAEHKCPWCASMFVGILSTGLAVVSGVVVALFMPTLGFKSTIVVRTLQGLVVFVVLALLTANIAAKWQLYPLGTGSTEERSR
;
A
#
# COMPACT_ATOMS: atom_id res chain seq x y z
N MET A 1 -1.08 23.53 -13.68
CA MET A 1 -0.48 22.97 -12.45
C MET A 1 -0.53 23.90 -11.23
N GLY A 2 -0.27 25.21 -11.32
CA GLY A 2 -0.23 26.08 -10.12
C GLY A 2 -1.56 26.30 -9.38
N VAL A 3 -2.68 26.42 -10.11
CA VAL A 3 -3.99 26.75 -9.52
C VAL A 3 -4.63 25.56 -8.80
N GLU A 4 -4.50 24.34 -9.33
CA GLU A 4 -5.01 23.12 -8.68
C GLU A 4 -4.29 22.81 -7.37
N VAL A 5 -2.95 22.91 -7.37
CA VAL A 5 -2.14 22.70 -6.16
C VAL A 5 -2.50 23.74 -5.09
N TYR A 6 -2.69 25.00 -5.49
CA TYR A 6 -3.14 26.05 -4.57
C TYR A 6 -4.52 25.76 -3.96
N MET A 7 -5.48 25.29 -4.76
CA MET A 7 -6.80 24.90 -4.25
C MET A 7 -6.73 23.71 -3.30
N MET A 8 -5.91 22.70 -3.60
CA MET A 8 -5.66 21.55 -2.70
C MET A 8 -5.04 21.98 -1.36
N LEU A 9 -4.02 22.84 -1.40
CA LEU A 9 -3.38 23.34 -0.19
C LEU A 9 -4.35 24.12 0.69
N LYS A 10 -5.23 24.93 0.08
CA LYS A 10 -6.26 25.67 0.81
C LYS A 10 -7.31 24.74 1.45
N GLN A 11 -7.67 23.65 0.79
CA GLN A 11 -8.56 22.64 1.36
C GLN A 11 -7.91 21.92 2.55
N LEU A 12 -6.64 21.56 2.45
CA LEU A 12 -5.89 20.94 3.55
C LEU A 12 -5.80 21.86 4.77
N ALA A 13 -5.56 23.16 4.56
CA ALA A 13 -5.50 24.16 5.64
C ALA A 13 -6.84 24.36 6.36
N GLY A 14 -7.97 24.04 5.71
CA GLY A 14 -9.30 24.13 6.29
C GLY A 14 -9.78 22.85 7.00
N LEU A 15 -9.01 21.76 6.98
CA LEU A 15 -9.41 20.50 7.61
C LEU A 15 -9.31 20.58 9.13
N PRO A 16 -10.24 19.93 9.86
CA PRO A 16 -10.11 19.85 11.31
C PRO A 16 -8.87 19.02 11.68
N GLN A 17 -8.17 19.41 12.74
CA GLN A 17 -6.91 18.79 13.18
C GLN A 17 -7.00 17.27 13.33
N LYS A 18 -8.14 16.75 13.81
CA LYS A 18 -8.38 15.30 13.92
C LYS A 18 -8.31 14.55 12.58
N ASN A 19 -8.71 15.18 11.47
CA ASN A 19 -8.65 14.58 10.14
C ASN A 19 -7.18 14.53 9.68
N LEU A 20 -6.44 15.63 9.87
CA LEU A 20 -5.01 15.69 9.54
C LEU A 20 -4.22 14.64 10.31
N ILE A 21 -4.47 14.49 11.63
CA ILE A 21 -3.84 13.46 12.45
C ILE A 21 -4.20 12.06 11.93
N ALA A 22 -5.48 11.78 11.65
CA ALA A 22 -5.91 10.48 11.12
C ALA A 22 -5.26 10.16 9.76
N GLY A 23 -5.16 11.16 8.86
CA GLY A 23 -4.50 11.04 7.57
C GLY A 23 -3.00 10.77 7.71
N ALA A 24 -2.31 11.49 8.60
CA ALA A 24 -0.89 11.28 8.87
C ALA A 24 -0.61 9.89 9.44
N ILE A 25 -1.42 9.43 10.42
CA ILE A 25 -1.30 8.07 10.97
C ILE A 25 -1.52 7.03 9.86
N THR A 26 -2.55 7.20 9.03
CA THR A 26 -2.84 6.29 7.92
C THR A 26 -1.68 6.22 6.94
N PHE A 27 -1.08 7.37 6.60
CA PHE A 27 0.08 7.44 5.71
C PHE A 27 1.28 6.68 6.27
N VAL A 28 1.63 6.93 7.54
CA VAL A 28 2.77 6.27 8.19
C VAL A 28 2.56 4.76 8.26
N ILE A 29 1.38 4.30 8.68
CA ILE A 29 1.06 2.87 8.74
C ILE A 29 1.13 2.26 7.34
N ALA A 30 0.57 2.91 6.32
CA ALA A 30 0.57 2.40 4.96
C ALA A 30 2.01 2.27 4.42
N LEU A 31 2.88 3.25 4.66
CA LEU A 31 4.29 3.18 4.25
C LEU A 31 5.06 2.03 4.92
N VAL A 32 4.82 1.81 6.22
CA VAL A 32 5.49 0.73 6.96
C VAL A 32 4.93 -0.65 6.57
N ALA A 33 3.62 -0.75 6.33
CA ALA A 33 2.95 -2.00 6.03
C ALA A 33 3.11 -2.46 4.57
N ILE A 34 3.57 -1.60 3.66
CA ILE A 34 3.54 -1.91 2.23
C ILE A 34 4.48 -3.05 1.83
N THR A 35 5.65 -3.14 2.45
CA THR A 35 6.63 -4.18 2.16
C THR A 35 6.27 -5.55 2.75
N PRO A 36 5.84 -5.71 4.02
CA PRO A 36 5.35 -7.00 4.49
C PRO A 36 4.04 -7.38 3.78
N LEU A 37 3.20 -6.42 3.37
CA LEU A 37 2.03 -6.70 2.55
C LEU A 37 2.42 -7.23 1.16
N CYS A 38 3.42 -6.64 0.50
CA CYS A 38 4.00 -7.19 -0.73
C CYS A 38 4.47 -8.63 -0.53
N GLY A 39 5.23 -8.89 0.54
CA GLY A 39 5.70 -10.22 0.92
C GLY A 39 4.56 -11.20 1.13
N PHE A 40 3.48 -10.79 1.79
CA PHE A 40 2.30 -11.60 2.02
C PHE A 40 1.53 -11.92 0.73
N LEU A 41 1.33 -10.92 -0.15
CA LEU A 41 0.52 -11.05 -1.36
C LEU A 41 1.19 -11.90 -2.44
N PHE A 42 2.50 -11.73 -2.62
CA PHE A 42 3.26 -12.41 -3.67
C PHE A 42 4.13 -13.54 -3.15
N GLN A 43 4.21 -13.74 -1.83
CA GLN A 43 5.16 -14.69 -1.21
C GLN A 43 6.60 -14.46 -1.67
N CYS A 44 6.94 -13.20 -1.96
CA CYS A 44 8.20 -12.85 -2.62
C CYS A 44 9.39 -12.70 -1.66
N GLY A 45 9.18 -12.74 -0.35
CA GLY A 45 10.24 -12.60 0.67
C GLY A 45 10.46 -11.18 1.21
N CYS A 46 9.68 -10.19 0.78
CA CYS A 46 9.67 -8.88 1.45
C CYS A 46 9.11 -9.00 2.88
N ASP A 47 9.61 -8.17 3.78
CA ASP A 47 9.25 -8.18 5.20
C ASP A 47 9.16 -6.74 5.75
N TRP A 48 8.96 -6.60 7.06
CA TRP A 48 8.98 -5.33 7.76
C TRP A 48 10.31 -4.59 7.55
N PRO A 49 10.30 -3.25 7.58
CA PRO A 49 11.52 -2.45 7.39
C PRO A 49 12.68 -2.83 8.31
N TRP A 50 12.40 -3.24 9.54
CA TRP A 50 13.39 -3.68 10.52
C TRP A 50 13.77 -5.16 10.42
N LEU A 51 13.13 -5.94 9.55
CA LEU A 51 13.45 -7.35 9.27
C LEU A 51 14.09 -7.55 7.89
N GLY A 52 14.63 -6.47 7.32
CA GLY A 52 15.35 -6.51 6.05
C GLY A 52 14.58 -5.96 4.86
N LEU A 53 13.33 -5.50 5.01
CA LEU A 53 12.54 -4.80 3.99
C LEU A 53 12.32 -5.61 2.70
N ASP A 54 13.27 -5.56 1.77
CA ASP A 54 13.30 -6.27 0.49
C ASP A 54 14.56 -7.14 0.31
N ALA A 55 15.44 -7.23 1.31
CA ALA A 55 16.71 -7.95 1.24
C ALA A 55 16.57 -9.43 0.86
N HIS A 56 15.44 -10.06 1.21
CA HIS A 56 15.15 -11.46 0.88
C HIS A 56 14.21 -11.62 -0.33
N CYS A 57 13.95 -10.54 -1.07
CA CYS A 57 13.02 -10.55 -2.20
C CYS A 57 13.52 -11.43 -3.35
N ASN A 58 12.64 -12.27 -3.91
CA ASN A 58 12.92 -13.13 -5.06
C ASN A 58 13.31 -12.36 -6.33
N TYR A 59 13.05 -11.04 -6.38
CA TYR A 59 13.53 -10.16 -7.45
C TYR A 59 15.06 -10.26 -7.61
N TYR A 60 15.79 -10.31 -6.49
CA TYR A 60 17.26 -10.37 -6.47
C TYR A 60 17.83 -11.76 -6.77
N LYS A 61 17.03 -12.82 -6.73
CA LYS A 61 17.49 -14.21 -6.93
C LYS A 61 17.54 -14.57 -8.42
N PRO A 62 18.70 -14.75 -9.06
CA PRO A 62 18.79 -14.95 -10.52
C PRO A 62 17.96 -16.14 -11.03
N GLN A 63 17.92 -17.22 -10.27
CA GLN A 63 17.22 -18.47 -10.58
C GLN A 63 15.71 -18.47 -10.27
N ALA A 64 15.13 -17.36 -9.79
CA ALA A 64 13.69 -17.32 -9.54
C ALA A 64 12.91 -17.39 -10.86
N GLU A 65 12.08 -18.43 -11.00
CA GLU A 65 11.21 -18.65 -12.17
C GLU A 65 10.29 -17.44 -12.44
N HIS A 66 9.77 -16.85 -11.36
CA HIS A 66 8.97 -15.64 -11.42
C HIS A 66 9.52 -14.58 -10.47
N LYS A 67 9.64 -13.35 -10.97
CA LYS A 67 10.11 -12.19 -10.21
C LYS A 67 8.93 -11.44 -9.60
N CYS A 68 9.11 -10.91 -8.38
CA CYS A 68 8.09 -10.11 -7.71
C CYS A 68 7.47 -9.04 -8.65
N PRO A 69 6.15 -9.04 -8.86
CA PRO A 69 5.44 -8.14 -9.79
C PRO A 69 5.73 -6.65 -9.56
N TRP A 70 5.67 -6.23 -8.30
CA TRP A 70 5.88 -4.83 -7.90
C TRP A 70 7.35 -4.38 -7.98
N CYS A 71 8.30 -5.30 -7.81
CA CYS A 71 9.74 -4.97 -7.93
C CYS A 71 10.24 -5.08 -9.37
N ALA A 72 9.73 -6.05 -10.14
CA ALA A 72 10.13 -6.29 -11.53
C ALA A 72 9.70 -5.15 -12.47
N SER A 73 8.61 -4.46 -12.15
CA SER A 73 8.16 -3.27 -12.87
C SER A 73 7.94 -2.12 -11.89
N MET A 74 8.90 -1.19 -11.85
CA MET A 74 8.82 0.02 -11.03
C MET A 74 7.54 0.80 -11.29
N PHE A 75 7.07 0.85 -12.55
CA PHE A 75 5.83 1.53 -12.89
C PHE A 75 4.60 0.85 -12.26
N VAL A 76 4.50 -0.48 -12.35
CA VAL A 76 3.39 -1.24 -11.74
C VAL A 76 3.45 -1.13 -10.21
N GLY A 77 4.65 -1.21 -9.64
CA GLY A 77 4.88 -1.03 -8.20
C GLY A 77 4.41 0.34 -7.72
N ILE A 78 4.90 1.43 -8.33
CA ILE A 78 4.55 2.81 -7.95
C ILE A 78 3.06 3.07 -8.14
N LEU A 79 2.46 2.64 -9.26
CA LEU A 79 1.03 2.87 -9.48
C LEU A 79 0.18 2.11 -8.47
N SER A 80 0.48 0.83 -8.22
CA SER A 80 -0.30 0.00 -7.29
C SER A 80 -0.22 0.56 -5.87
N THR A 81 1.01 0.77 -5.40
CA THR A 81 1.29 1.22 -4.04
C THR A 81 0.87 2.67 -3.82
N GLY A 82 1.20 3.56 -4.76
CA GLY A 82 0.84 4.96 -4.71
C GLY A 82 -0.67 5.16 -4.73
N LEU A 83 -1.40 4.45 -5.59
CA LEU A 83 -2.86 4.53 -5.64
C LEU A 83 -3.49 4.06 -4.33
N ALA A 84 -3.02 2.94 -3.77
CA ALA A 84 -3.51 2.43 -2.49
C ALA A 84 -3.24 3.40 -1.32
N VAL A 85 -2.03 3.95 -1.22
CA VAL A 85 -1.66 4.89 -0.15
C VAL A 85 -2.45 6.19 -0.27
N VAL A 86 -2.46 6.81 -1.46
CA VAL A 86 -3.12 8.10 -1.68
C VAL A 86 -4.62 7.98 -1.43
N SER A 87 -5.27 6.94 -1.94
CA SER A 87 -6.71 6.72 -1.72
C SER A 87 -7.05 6.51 -0.23
N GLY A 88 -6.27 5.70 0.49
CA GLY A 88 -6.44 5.49 1.93
C GLY A 88 -6.31 6.80 2.72
N VAL A 89 -5.31 7.62 2.41
CA VAL A 89 -5.10 8.93 3.03
C VAL A 89 -6.24 9.90 2.69
N VAL A 90 -6.65 9.97 1.42
CA VAL A 90 -7.78 10.82 0.98
C VAL A 90 -9.05 10.44 1.72
N VAL A 91 -9.33 9.15 1.89
CA VAL A 91 -10.48 8.67 2.67
C VAL A 91 -10.37 9.09 4.13
N ALA A 92 -9.20 8.91 4.76
CA ALA A 92 -8.97 9.34 6.14
C ALA A 92 -9.12 10.86 6.33
N LEU A 93 -8.78 11.67 5.32
CA LEU A 93 -8.85 13.13 5.37
C LEU A 93 -10.25 13.68 5.12
N PHE A 94 -10.97 13.14 4.12
CA PHE A 94 -12.16 13.79 3.57
C PHE A 94 -13.45 12.99 3.73
N MET A 95 -13.39 11.67 3.84
CA MET A 95 -14.62 10.87 3.85
C MET A 95 -15.34 10.99 5.21
N PRO A 96 -16.66 11.20 5.24
CA PRO A 96 -17.44 11.22 6.48
C PRO A 96 -17.52 9.81 7.08
N THR A 97 -17.57 9.73 8.42
CA THR A 97 -17.73 8.46 9.13
C THR A 97 -19.21 8.09 9.15
N LEU A 98 -19.60 7.06 8.39
CA LEU A 98 -20.99 6.60 8.26
C LEU A 98 -21.54 6.13 9.62
N GLY A 99 -22.42 6.91 10.24
CA GLY A 99 -23.16 6.52 11.46
C GLY A 99 -22.35 6.46 12.76
N PHE A 100 -21.02 6.57 12.71
CA PHE A 100 -20.15 6.55 13.89
C PHE A 100 -19.70 7.94 14.33
N LYS A 101 -19.42 8.11 15.63
CA LYS A 101 -18.74 9.31 16.13
C LYS A 101 -17.39 9.45 15.42
N SER A 102 -17.20 10.60 14.79
CA SER A 102 -16.00 10.91 14.01
C SER A 102 -14.79 11.14 14.92
N THR A 103 -14.15 10.03 15.30
CA THR A 103 -12.91 9.96 16.07
C THR A 103 -11.72 9.70 15.14
N ILE A 104 -10.52 9.99 15.63
CA ILE A 104 -9.26 9.71 14.90
C ILE A 104 -9.19 8.23 14.52
N VAL A 105 -9.51 7.34 15.46
CA VAL A 105 -9.46 5.88 15.26
C VAL A 105 -10.35 5.42 14.11
N VAL A 106 -11.62 5.83 14.08
CA VAL A 106 -12.56 5.40 13.03
C VAL A 106 -12.10 5.87 11.64
N ARG A 107 -11.61 7.11 11.54
CA ARG A 107 -11.10 7.66 10.27
C ARG A 107 -9.85 6.94 9.79
N THR A 108 -8.92 6.65 10.71
CA THR A 108 -7.73 5.87 10.40
C THR A 108 -8.10 4.46 9.93
N LEU A 109 -8.99 3.77 10.63
CA LEU A 109 -9.44 2.43 10.23
C LEU A 109 -10.10 2.44 8.85
N GLN A 110 -10.95 3.42 8.56
CA GLN A 110 -11.59 3.56 7.24
C GLN A 110 -10.55 3.77 6.12
N GLY A 111 -9.54 4.61 6.36
CA GLY A 111 -8.43 4.81 5.41
C GLY A 111 -7.60 3.54 5.21
N LEU A 112 -7.28 2.83 6.29
CA LEU A 112 -6.53 1.56 6.22
C LEU A 112 -7.30 0.46 5.49
N VAL A 113 -8.62 0.37 5.68
CA VAL A 113 -9.47 -0.57 4.93
C VAL A 113 -9.38 -0.28 3.43
N VAL A 114 -9.50 0.99 3.02
CA VAL A 114 -9.39 1.37 1.60
C VAL A 114 -8.00 1.06 1.05
N PHE A 115 -6.93 1.36 1.80
CA PHE A 115 -5.56 1.01 1.44
C PHE A 115 -5.41 -0.50 1.19
N VAL A 116 -5.85 -1.35 2.13
CA VAL A 116 -5.73 -2.81 2.01
C VAL A 116 -6.55 -3.34 0.83
N VAL A 117 -7.79 -2.88 0.66
CA VAL A 117 -8.65 -3.30 -0.45
C VAL A 117 -8.02 -2.94 -1.80
N LEU A 118 -7.52 -1.72 -1.97
CA LEU A 118 -6.90 -1.31 -3.22
C LEU A 118 -5.54 -1.98 -3.46
N ALA A 119 -4.76 -2.23 -2.42
CA ALA A 119 -3.52 -3.00 -2.52
C ALA A 119 -3.81 -4.44 -2.99
N LEU A 120 -4.85 -5.09 -2.44
CA LEU A 120 -5.29 -6.43 -2.87
C LEU A 120 -5.74 -6.44 -4.33
N LEU A 121 -6.56 -5.47 -4.74
CA LEU A 121 -7.07 -5.38 -6.09
C LEU A 121 -5.93 -5.15 -7.11
N THR A 122 -5.06 -4.20 -6.84
CA THR A 122 -3.94 -3.88 -7.73
C THR A 122 -2.90 -5.00 -7.77
N ALA A 123 -2.66 -5.70 -6.66
CA ALA A 123 -1.82 -6.90 -6.64
C ALA A 123 -2.39 -8.03 -7.51
N ASN A 124 -3.71 -8.27 -7.44
CA ASN A 124 -4.36 -9.27 -8.29
C ASN A 124 -4.24 -8.95 -9.78
N ILE A 125 -4.39 -7.67 -10.14
CA ILE A 125 -4.23 -7.21 -11.52
C ILE A 125 -2.77 -7.38 -11.97
N ALA A 126 -1.82 -6.92 -11.16
CA ALA A 126 -0.38 -7.01 -11.46
C ALA A 126 0.05 -8.47 -11.65
N ALA A 127 -0.38 -9.37 -10.77
CA ALA A 127 -0.06 -10.78 -10.87
C ALA A 127 -0.60 -11.42 -12.15
N LYS A 128 -1.85 -11.13 -12.53
CA LYS A 128 -2.42 -11.64 -13.79
C LYS A 128 -1.70 -11.10 -15.02
N TRP A 129 -1.35 -9.81 -15.02
CA TRP A 129 -0.63 -9.17 -16.13
C TRP A 129 0.78 -9.71 -16.31
N GLN A 130 1.46 -10.05 -15.22
CA GLN A 130 2.83 -10.55 -15.24
C GLN A 130 2.92 -12.07 -15.12
N LEU A 131 1.79 -12.78 -15.26
CA LEU A 131 1.68 -14.25 -15.13
C LEU A 131 2.30 -14.79 -13.84
N TYR A 132 2.21 -14.03 -12.75
CA TYR A 132 2.76 -14.39 -11.45
C TYR A 132 1.77 -15.27 -10.68
N PRO A 133 2.19 -16.45 -10.21
CA PRO A 133 1.32 -17.35 -9.46
C PRO A 133 1.01 -16.78 -8.06
N LEU A 134 -0.25 -16.37 -7.84
CA LEU A 134 -0.73 -15.95 -6.52
C LEU A 134 -0.95 -17.17 -5.61
N GLY A 135 -0.44 -17.12 -4.39
CA GLY A 135 -0.63 -18.16 -3.37
C GLY A 135 0.21 -19.43 -3.54
N THR A 136 0.80 -19.65 -4.71
CA THR A 136 1.70 -20.79 -5.00
C THR A 136 3.16 -20.37 -5.29
N GLY A 137 3.50 -19.11 -5.06
CA GLY A 137 4.85 -18.59 -5.23
C GLY A 137 5.81 -19.09 -4.15
N SER A 138 6.49 -20.21 -4.41
CA SER A 138 7.74 -20.65 -3.74
C SER A 138 7.66 -21.30 -2.35
N THR A 139 6.72 -22.24 -2.10
CA THR A 139 6.89 -23.20 -0.98
C THR A 139 8.19 -24.00 -1.07
N GLU A 140 8.89 -24.01 -2.21
CA GLU A 140 10.15 -24.72 -2.41
C GLU A 140 11.42 -23.94 -2.03
N GLU A 141 11.36 -22.62 -1.79
CA GLU A 141 12.54 -21.83 -1.39
C GLU A 141 12.63 -21.55 0.12
N ARG A 142 11.64 -21.96 0.92
CA ARG A 142 11.70 -21.82 2.39
C ARG A 142 12.49 -22.95 3.08
N SER A 143 12.97 -23.93 2.31
CA SER A 143 13.64 -25.15 2.80
C SER A 143 15.09 -25.34 2.30
N ARG A 144 15.72 -24.30 1.75
CA ARG A 144 17.18 -24.26 1.52
C ARG A 144 17.82 -23.03 2.14
#